data_AF-A0A2H0GBH4-F1
#
_entry.id   AF-A0A2H0GBH4-F1
#
_cell.length_a   1.000
_cell.length_b   1.000
_cell.length_c   1.000
_cell.angle_alpha   90.00
_cell.angle_beta   90.00
_cell.angle_gamma   90.00
#
_symmetry.space_group_name_H-M   'P 1'
#
loop_
_entity.id
_entity.type
_entity.pdbx_description
1 polymer ?
#
loop_
_entity_poly.entity_id
_entity_poly.type
_entity_poly.pdbx_seq_one_letter_code
_entity_poly.pdbx_strand_id
1 'polypeptide(L)'
;MQHVLEQTRFEAGSDFVPPPKGYELLSLQAGLEIPLYKTKKQTVPLIIGMQINNLLNTTYRDYLNKFRYYSDEMGRNFILQLKTTF
;
A
#
# COMPACT_ATOMS: atom_id res chain seq x y z
N MET A 1 6.98 0.38 6.78
CA MET A 1 6.96 1.86 6.81
C MET A 1 7.69 2.33 5.57
N GLN A 2 7.10 3.27 4.84
CA GLN A 2 7.69 3.91 3.67
C GLN A 2 7.84 5.39 3.98
N HIS A 3 9.01 5.94 3.70
CA HIS A 3 9.32 7.36 3.87
C HIS A 3 9.84 7.89 2.54
N VAL A 4 9.28 9.01 2.07
CA VAL A 4 9.69 9.67 0.83
C VAL A 4 10.01 11.12 1.14
N LEU A 5 11.21 11.54 0.76
CA LEU A 5 11.69 12.91 0.97
C LEU A 5 11.15 13.83 -0.13
N GLU A 6 11.01 15.11 0.22
CA GLU A 6 10.69 16.17 -0.73
C GLU A 6 11.83 16.40 -1.73
N GLN A 7 11.50 16.61 -3.00
CA GLN A 7 12.47 16.95 -4.04
C GLN A 7 12.91 18.41 -3.88
N THR A 8 14.13 18.64 -3.42
CA THR A 8 14.68 19.99 -3.20
C THR A 8 15.40 20.57 -4.42
N ARG A 9 15.81 19.74 -5.37
CA ARG A 9 16.54 20.15 -6.57
C ARG A 9 15.60 20.16 -7.78
N PHE A 10 15.01 21.30 -8.08
CA PHE A 10 14.18 21.52 -9.26
C PHE A 10 14.38 22.95 -9.79
N GLU A 11 14.17 23.15 -11.09
CA GLU A 11 14.20 24.48 -11.68
C GLU A 11 12.84 25.16 -11.47
N ALA A 12 12.84 26.36 -10.89
CA ALA A 12 11.61 27.10 -10.65
C ALA A 12 10.91 27.43 -11.97
N GLY A 13 9.60 27.13 -12.06
CA GLY A 13 8.79 27.36 -13.26
C GLY A 13 8.93 26.31 -14.37
N SER A 14 9.72 25.24 -14.16
CA SER A 14 9.82 24.11 -15.11
C SER A 14 8.59 23.21 -15.15
N ASP A 15 7.73 23.29 -14.14
CA ASP A 15 6.57 22.42 -13.94
C ASP A 15 5.34 23.26 -13.53
N PHE A 16 4.15 22.69 -13.69
CA PHE A 16 2.87 23.34 -13.40
C PHE A 16 2.64 23.58 -11.91
N VAL A 17 3.22 22.75 -11.04
CA VAL A 17 3.13 22.89 -9.57
C VAL A 17 4.49 22.59 -8.93
N PRO A 18 4.81 23.22 -7.79
CA PRO A 18 6.01 22.86 -7.04
C PRO A 18 5.98 21.39 -6.60
N PRO A 19 7.16 20.78 -6.34
CA PRO A 19 7.23 19.41 -5.85
C PRO A 19 6.41 19.25 -4.55
N PRO A 20 5.71 18.12 -4.37
CA PRO A 20 4.93 17.88 -3.18
C PRO A 20 5.85 17.64 -1.99
N LYS A 21 5.33 17.93 -0.79
CA LYS A 21 6.03 17.66 0.47
C LYS A 21 6.34 16.17 0.62
N GLY A 22 7.44 15.89 1.30
CA GLY A 22 7.77 14.54 1.74
C GLY A 22 6.66 13.96 2.62
N TYR A 23 6.52 12.63 2.61
CA TYR A 23 5.46 11.93 3.30
C TYR A 23 5.91 10.59 3.87
N GLU A 24 5.14 10.12 4.85
CA GLU A 24 5.35 8.84 5.51
C GLU A 24 4.08 8.00 5.45
N LEU A 25 4.24 6.74 5.02
CA LEU A 25 3.17 5.76 4.99
C LEU A 25 3.52 4.58 5.89
N LEU A 26 2.60 4.29 6.80
CA LEU A 26 2.64 3.09 7.61
C LEU A 26 1.73 2.04 6.99
N SER A 27 2.25 0.81 6.84
CA SER A 27 1.46 -0.33 6.40
C SER A 27 1.47 -1.41 7.48
N LEU A 28 0.33 -2.05 7.66
CA LEU A 28 0.15 -3.20 8.55
C LEU A 28 -0.17 -4.43 7.71
N GLN A 29 0.44 -5.56 8.02
CA GLN A 29 0.08 -6.84 7.44
C GLN A 29 0.00 -7.90 8.54
N ALA A 30 -1.08 -8.67 8.53
CA ALA A 30 -1.30 -9.79 9.43
C ALA A 30 -1.83 -10.97 8.62
N GLY A 31 -1.51 -12.19 9.04
CA GLY A 31 -2.02 -13.39 8.38
C GLY A 31 -2.12 -14.54 9.36
N LEU A 32 -3.05 -15.45 9.07
CA LEU A 32 -3.24 -16.69 9.81
C LEU A 32 -3.41 -17.85 8.85
N GLU A 33 -2.89 -19.01 9.23
CA GLU A 33 -3.08 -20.27 8.52
C GLU A 33 -3.87 -21.21 9.43
N ILE A 34 -4.99 -21.72 8.91
CA ILE A 34 -5.86 -22.66 9.63
C ILE A 34 -6.08 -23.91 8.78
N PRO A 35 -6.14 -25.11 9.38
CA PRO A 35 -6.50 -26.33 8.66
C PRO A 35 -7.97 -26.26 8.25
N LEU A 36 -8.26 -26.25 6.95
CA LEU A 36 -9.62 -26.12 6.42
C LEU A 36 -10.36 -27.46 6.46
N TYR A 37 -9.79 -28.49 5.83
CA TYR A 37 -10.31 -29.86 5.91
C TYR A 37 -9.20 -30.90 5.72
N LYS A 38 -9.45 -32.10 6.25
CA LYS A 38 -8.56 -33.26 6.10
C LYS A 38 -9.11 -34.20 5.04
N THR A 39 -8.29 -34.53 4.06
CA THR A 39 -8.53 -35.65 3.14
C THR A 39 -7.75 -36.88 3.63
N LYS A 40 -8.02 -38.06 3.05
CA LYS A 40 -7.29 -39.30 3.37
C LYS A 40 -5.77 -39.20 3.12
N LYS A 41 -5.34 -38.24 2.30
CA LYS A 41 -3.95 -38.10 1.85
C LYS A 41 -3.27 -36.82 2.36
N GLN A 42 -4.03 -35.77 2.70
CA GLN A 42 -3.45 -34.46 3.05
C GLN A 42 -4.43 -33.59 3.85
N THR A 43 -3.89 -32.71 4.71
CA THR A 43 -4.64 -31.60 5.31
C THR A 43 -4.53 -30.37 4.40
N VAL A 44 -5.67 -29.83 3.97
CA VAL A 44 -5.74 -28.64 3.13
C VAL A 44 -5.72 -27.39 4.02
N PRO A 45 -4.72 -26.49 3.88
CA PRO A 45 -4.66 -25.26 4.66
C PRO A 45 -5.48 -24.13 3.99
N LEU A 46 -6.12 -23.30 4.81
CA LEU A 46 -6.64 -22.00 4.42
C LEU A 46 -5.76 -20.91 5.04
N ILE A 47 -5.17 -20.10 4.19
CA ILE A 47 -4.38 -18.93 4.57
C ILE A 47 -5.27 -17.69 4.40
N ILE A 48 -5.45 -16.93 5.47
CA ILE A 48 -6.18 -15.66 5.48
C ILE A 48 -5.16 -14.57 5.77
N GLY A 49 -5.02 -13.63 4.83
CA GLY A 49 -4.14 -12.47 4.97
C GLY A 49 -4.95 -11.17 4.98
N MET A 50 -4.57 -10.23 5.84
CA MET A 50 -5.07 -8.86 5.84
C MET A 50 -3.90 -7.89 5.71
N GLN A 51 -4.03 -6.91 4.84
CA GLN A 51 -3.07 -5.82 4.68
C GLN A 51 -3.81 -4.49 4.68
N ILE A 52 -3.27 -3.52 5.40
CA ILE A 52 -3.74 -2.14 5.43
C ILE A 52 -2.56 -1.29 4.99
N ASN A 53 -2.70 -0.62 3.85
CA ASN A 53 -1.74 0.39 3.40
C ASN A 53 -2.25 1.77 3.79
N ASN A 54 -1.33 2.69 4.07
CA ASN A 54 -1.65 4.03 4.55
C ASN A 54 -2.54 3.99 5.82
N LEU A 55 -2.05 3.27 6.84
CA LEU A 55 -2.74 3.03 8.11
C LEU A 55 -3.17 4.34 8.78
N LEU A 56 -2.34 5.37 8.72
CA LEU A 56 -2.61 6.69 9.30
C LEU A 56 -3.54 7.57 8.43
N ASN A 57 -3.91 7.10 7.23
CA ASN A 57 -4.71 7.85 6.25
C ASN A 57 -4.08 9.22 5.90
N THR A 58 -2.76 9.23 5.72
CA THR A 58 -2.00 10.40 5.27
C THR A 58 -2.39 10.73 3.83
N THR A 59 -2.82 11.96 3.57
CA THR A 59 -2.99 12.47 2.19
C THR A 59 -1.63 12.84 1.63
N TYR A 60 -1.30 12.33 0.45
CA TYR A 60 0.00 12.57 -0.18
C TYR A 60 -0.11 12.64 -1.70
N ARG A 61 0.94 13.14 -2.34
CA ARG A 61 1.12 13.15 -3.80
C ARG A 61 2.50 12.63 -4.12
N ASP A 62 2.57 11.64 -5.01
CA ASP A 62 3.85 11.14 -5.48
C ASP A 62 4.38 12.07 -6.58
N TYR A 63 5.63 12.50 -6.45
CA TYR A 63 6.27 13.35 -7.46
C TYR A 63 6.39 12.62 -8.81
N LEU A 64 6.64 11.31 -8.81
CA LEU A 64 6.76 10.55 -10.06
C LEU A 64 5.42 10.23 -10.71
N ASN A 65 4.30 10.43 -10.00
CA ASN A 65 2.99 10.25 -10.57
C ASN A 65 2.58 11.49 -11.40
N LYS A 66 2.42 11.31 -12.71
CA LYS A 66 1.95 12.37 -13.61
C LYS A 66 0.50 12.81 -13.32
N PHE A 67 -0.29 11.99 -12.64
CA PHE A 67 -1.64 12.35 -12.22
C PHE A 67 -1.70 13.25 -10.98
N ARG A 68 -0.56 13.56 -10.36
CA ARG A 68 -0.46 14.41 -9.17
C ARG A 68 -1.07 15.81 -9.31
N TYR A 69 -1.33 16.28 -10.53
CA TYR A 69 -1.97 17.58 -10.78
C TYR A 69 -3.49 17.54 -10.58
N TYR A 70 -4.09 16.35 -10.66
CA TYR A 70 -5.54 16.20 -10.73
C TYR A 70 -6.14 15.63 -9.45
N SER A 71 -5.44 14.71 -8.80
CA SER A 71 -5.92 14.06 -7.58
C SER A 71 -4.78 13.76 -6.62
N ASP A 72 -5.15 13.58 -5.36
CA ASP A 72 -4.26 12.98 -4.37
C ASP A 72 -4.12 11.46 -4.65
N GLU A 73 -3.10 10.86 -4.05
CA GLU A 73 -2.87 9.41 -4.13
C GLU A 73 -3.92 8.61 -3.35
N MET A 74 -3.89 7.29 -3.51
CA MET A 74 -4.76 6.39 -2.77
C MET A 74 -4.61 6.61 -1.26
N GLY A 75 -5.73 6.88 -0.58
CA GLY A 75 -5.80 7.00 0.87
C GLY A 75 -5.59 5.66 1.57
N ARG A 76 -6.30 5.42 2.69
CA ARG A 76 -6.26 4.12 3.36
C ARG A 76 -6.82 3.01 2.47
N ASN A 77 -6.01 1.98 2.21
CA ASN A 77 -6.39 0.84 1.38
C ASN A 77 -6.38 -0.46 2.19
N PHE A 78 -7.48 -1.22 2.14
CA PHE A 78 -7.65 -2.49 2.84
C PHE A 78 -7.66 -3.64 1.84
N ILE A 79 -6.82 -4.65 2.08
CA ILE A 79 -6.68 -5.82 1.23
C ILE A 79 -6.93 -7.06 2.08
N LEU A 80 -7.94 -7.86 1.70
CA LEU A 80 -8.19 -9.19 2.25
C LEU A 80 -7.77 -10.23 1.22
N GLN A 81 -6.98 -11.21 1.65
CA GLN A 81 -6.45 -12.28 0.80
C GLN A 81 -6.87 -13.62 1.38
N LEU A 82 -7.43 -14.49 0.53
CA LEU A 82 -7.76 -15.86 0.84
C LEU A 82 -6.98 -16.77 -0.10
N LYS A 83 -6.21 -17.71 0.45
CA LYS A 83 -5.40 -18.64 -0.33
C LYS A 83 -5.57 -20.06 0.20
N THR A 84 -5.77 -20.99 -0.73
CA THR A 84 -5.81 -22.43 -0.47
C THR A 84 -5.07 -23.15 -1.59
N THR A 85 -4.56 -24.34 -1.30
CA THR A 85 -4.00 -25.27 -2.29
C THR A 85 -4.98 -26.43 -2.48
N PHE A 86 -5.08 -26.95 -3.71
CA PHE A 86 -5.89 -28.13 -4.06
C PHE A 86 -5.00 -29.34 -4.35
#